data_AF-A0A0F2NYL6-F1
#
_entry.id   AF-A0A0F2NYL6-F1
#
_cell.length_a   1.000
_cell.length_b   1.000
_cell.length_c   1.000
_cell.angle_alpha   90.00
_cell.angle_beta   90.00
_cell.angle_gamma   90.00
#
_symmetry.space_group_name_H-M   'P 1'
#
loop_
_entity.id
_entity.type
_entity.pdbx_description
1 polymer ?
#
loop_
_entity_poly.entity_id
_entity_poly.type
_entity_poly.pdbx_seq_one_letter_code
_entity_poly.pdbx_strand_id
1 'polypeptide(L)'
;MTDIKKHPVPKFSIGDLVVINSYPNTNPLKGDPLHVPPIMVVIGIEVENKNKKTHDNDLGIEIGERIKYNLLWFDNKNSKFESKLLYEKFIMLNKDVKKVNPFNYKTDYKLGCKVEFSTSKIELLKKKSSDSNISTTFKKSKGNYNDNIKNVSSVNTLVTFACPDLIVTGGRSNELKSSHDDFGNKVKTYSEILIKVMWFNPNLQKYSEYELPQECLIKCIN
;
A
#
# COMPACT_ATOMS: atom_id res chain seq x y z
N MET A 1 -30.85 28.72 -13.42
CA MET A 1 -29.95 28.48 -12.26
C MET A 1 -28.75 27.72 -12.77
N THR A 2 -27.61 28.39 -12.90
CA THR A 2 -26.35 27.75 -13.30
C THR A 2 -25.85 26.94 -12.13
N ASP A 3 -25.97 25.61 -12.21
CA ASP A 3 -25.25 24.70 -11.32
C ASP A 3 -23.76 24.98 -11.48
N ILE A 4 -23.20 25.73 -10.53
CA ILE A 4 -21.75 25.87 -10.37
C ILE A 4 -21.27 24.47 -10.01
N LYS A 5 -20.90 23.68 -11.03
CA LYS A 5 -20.33 22.34 -10.86
C LYS A 5 -19.11 22.47 -9.96
N LYS A 6 -19.29 22.10 -8.69
CA LYS A 6 -18.26 22.15 -7.65
C LYS A 6 -17.03 21.40 -8.12
N HIS A 7 -15.85 21.96 -7.82
CA HIS A 7 -14.60 21.26 -8.04
C HIS A 7 -14.63 19.93 -7.25
N PRO A 8 -14.23 18.80 -7.84
CA PRO A 8 -14.24 17.53 -7.13
C PRO A 8 -13.26 17.61 -5.95
N VAL A 9 -13.68 17.08 -4.80
CA VAL A 9 -12.94 17.12 -3.53
C VAL A 9 -12.32 15.73 -3.30
N PRO A 10 -10.99 15.63 -3.17
CA PRO A 10 -10.33 14.36 -2.86
C PRO A 10 -10.84 13.75 -1.55
N LYS A 11 -11.16 12.46 -1.59
CA LYS A 11 -11.55 11.67 -0.41
C LYS A 11 -10.39 11.32 0.53
N PHE A 12 -9.18 11.16 0.00
CA PHE A 12 -8.00 10.74 0.75
C PHE A 12 -6.94 11.83 0.77
N SER A 13 -6.13 11.86 1.83
CA SER A 13 -5.01 12.78 2.03
C SER A 13 -3.66 12.08 1.84
N ILE A 14 -2.59 12.86 1.65
CA ILE A 14 -1.23 12.34 1.61
C ILE A 14 -0.90 11.66 2.94
N GLY A 15 -0.27 10.49 2.88
CA GLY A 15 0.00 9.63 4.05
C GLY A 15 -1.11 8.64 4.37
N ASP A 16 -2.31 8.79 3.79
CA ASP A 16 -3.39 7.82 4.02
C ASP A 16 -3.00 6.43 3.50
N LEU A 17 -3.31 5.42 4.31
CA LEU A 17 -3.12 4.02 3.95
C LEU A 17 -4.37 3.48 3.27
N VAL A 18 -4.22 3.11 2.01
CA VAL A 18 -5.31 2.65 1.15
C VAL A 18 -5.02 1.27 0.59
N VAL A 19 -6.08 0.60 0.18
CA VAL A 19 -6.03 -0.70 -0.50
C VAL A 19 -6.97 -0.65 -1.69
N ILE A 20 -6.75 -1.51 -2.68
CA ILE A 20 -7.74 -1.66 -3.75
C ILE A 20 -9.03 -2.30 -3.23
N ASN A 21 -10.16 -2.06 -3.88
CA ASN A 21 -11.45 -2.57 -3.41
C ASN A 21 -11.53 -4.10 -3.30
N SER A 22 -10.75 -4.84 -4.09
CA SER A 22 -10.67 -6.30 -4.00
C SER A 22 -9.78 -6.80 -2.87
N TYR A 23 -9.22 -5.91 -2.05
CA TYR A 23 -8.38 -6.29 -0.92
C TYR A 23 -9.19 -7.10 0.11
N PRO A 24 -8.68 -8.26 0.54
CA PRO A 24 -9.37 -9.14 1.48
C PRO A 24 -9.43 -8.54 2.90
N ASN A 25 -10.64 -8.44 3.45
CA ASN A 25 -10.88 -7.84 4.78
C ASN A 25 -10.80 -8.84 5.95
N THR A 26 -10.13 -9.98 5.77
CA THR A 26 -10.02 -11.03 6.80
C THR A 26 -8.57 -11.34 7.11
N ASN A 27 -8.22 -11.45 8.38
CA ASN A 27 -6.92 -11.96 8.84
C ASN A 27 -7.19 -13.08 9.86
N PRO A 28 -6.77 -14.34 9.62
CA PRO A 28 -5.93 -14.81 8.52
C PRO A 28 -6.60 -14.77 7.14
N LEU A 29 -5.77 -14.60 6.11
CA LEU A 29 -6.14 -14.58 4.71
C LEU A 29 -6.39 -16.00 4.19
N LYS A 30 -7.42 -16.15 3.36
CA LYS A 30 -7.74 -17.37 2.61
C LYS A 30 -7.32 -17.20 1.16
N GLY A 31 -6.83 -18.28 0.54
CA GLY A 31 -6.36 -18.28 -0.86
C GLY A 31 -4.85 -18.14 -1.02
N ASP A 32 -4.40 -17.82 -2.24
CA ASP A 32 -2.98 -17.62 -2.55
C ASP A 32 -2.53 -16.19 -2.16
N PRO A 33 -1.55 -16.03 -1.26
CA PRO A 33 -0.95 -14.75 -0.88
C PRO A 33 -0.40 -13.94 -2.05
N LEU A 34 0.01 -14.61 -3.14
CA LEU A 34 0.57 -13.94 -4.32
C LEU A 34 -0.46 -13.06 -5.04
N HIS A 35 -1.76 -13.30 -4.82
CA HIS A 35 -2.85 -12.51 -5.37
C HIS A 35 -3.41 -11.48 -4.39
N VAL A 36 -2.87 -11.41 -3.17
CA VAL A 36 -3.28 -10.41 -2.20
C VAL A 36 -2.61 -9.08 -2.57
N PRO A 37 -3.38 -8.02 -2.85
CA PRO A 37 -2.80 -6.74 -3.21
C PRO A 37 -2.08 -6.08 -2.01
N PRO A 38 -1.07 -5.22 -2.27
CA PRO A 38 -0.37 -4.50 -1.21
C PRO A 38 -1.29 -3.49 -0.52
N ILE A 39 -0.94 -3.17 0.73
CA ILE A 39 -1.37 -1.91 1.34
C ILE A 39 -0.47 -0.81 0.79
N MET A 40 -1.07 0.29 0.37
CA MET A 40 -0.37 1.39 -0.30
C MET A 40 -0.54 2.69 0.49
N VAL A 41 0.39 3.62 0.30
CA VAL A 41 0.37 4.97 0.87
C VAL A 41 0.05 5.98 -0.21
N VAL A 42 -0.85 6.92 0.06
CA VAL A 42 -1.09 8.05 -0.84
C VAL A 42 0.09 9.01 -0.78
N ILE A 43 0.79 9.19 -1.89
CA ILE A 43 1.97 10.07 -2.01
C ILE A 43 1.72 11.30 -2.89
N GLY A 44 0.62 11.32 -3.63
CA GLY A 44 0.23 12.44 -4.45
C GLY A 44 -1.24 12.35 -4.88
N ILE A 45 -1.84 13.50 -5.10
CA ILE A 45 -3.23 13.63 -5.51
C ILE A 45 -3.26 14.49 -6.77
N GLU A 46 -3.89 13.98 -7.83
CA GLU A 46 -4.09 14.70 -9.08
C GLU A 46 -5.58 14.83 -9.37
N VAL A 47 -6.04 16.06 -9.52
CA VAL A 47 -7.40 16.43 -9.88
C VAL A 47 -7.41 16.97 -11.30
N GLU A 48 -7.96 16.20 -12.22
CA GLU A 48 -8.05 16.57 -13.62
C GLU A 48 -9.18 17.56 -13.89
N ASN A 49 -9.03 18.29 -14.99
CA ASN A 49 -9.95 19.37 -15.36
C ASN A 49 -11.38 18.87 -15.64
N LYS A 50 -12.31 19.83 -15.67
CA LYS A 50 -13.73 19.56 -15.94
C LYS A 50 -13.94 18.98 -17.35
N ASN A 51 -13.06 19.31 -18.29
CA ASN A 51 -13.13 18.92 -19.71
C ASN A 51 -12.71 17.47 -19.96
N LYS A 52 -12.19 16.76 -18.95
CA LYS A 52 -11.86 15.35 -19.10
C LYS A 52 -13.10 14.53 -19.48
N LYS A 53 -12.95 13.73 -20.55
CA LYS A 53 -13.92 12.69 -20.92
C LYS A 53 -13.95 11.61 -19.84
N THR A 54 -15.08 11.51 -19.15
CA THR A 54 -15.31 10.53 -18.06
C THR A 54 -16.24 9.41 -18.48
N HIS A 55 -17.04 9.63 -19.53
CA HIS A 55 -17.99 8.67 -20.06
C HIS A 55 -17.70 8.44 -21.53
N ASP A 56 -17.91 7.21 -21.98
CA ASP A 56 -17.94 6.93 -23.40
C ASP A 56 -19.21 7.53 -24.04
N ASN A 57 -19.07 8.10 -25.24
CA ASN A 57 -20.16 8.83 -25.87
C ASN A 57 -21.20 7.90 -26.49
N ASP A 58 -20.77 6.72 -26.92
CA ASP A 58 -21.61 5.78 -27.66
C ASP A 58 -22.32 4.84 -26.69
N LEU A 59 -21.61 4.39 -25.65
CA LEU A 59 -22.14 3.43 -24.67
C LEU A 59 -22.68 4.08 -23.39
N GLY A 60 -22.37 5.36 -23.13
CA GLY A 60 -22.73 6.03 -21.88
C GLY A 60 -22.05 5.46 -20.63
N ILE A 61 -21.08 4.56 -20.79
CA ILE A 61 -20.38 3.89 -19.68
C ILE A 61 -19.30 4.82 -19.12
N GLU A 62 -19.18 4.87 -17.80
CA GLU A 62 -18.09 5.61 -17.14
C GLU A 62 -16.73 4.94 -17.38
N ILE A 63 -15.86 5.61 -18.13
CA ILE A 63 -14.51 5.15 -18.52
C ILE A 63 -13.40 5.79 -17.69
N GLY A 64 -13.71 6.77 -16.84
CA GLY A 64 -12.70 7.38 -15.98
C GLY A 64 -13.26 8.41 -15.02
N GLU A 65 -12.45 8.73 -14.01
CA GLU A 65 -12.76 9.74 -13.00
C GLU A 65 -11.83 10.94 -13.14
N ARG A 66 -12.12 12.00 -12.37
CA ARG A 66 -11.29 13.22 -12.33
C ARG A 66 -10.28 13.22 -11.20
N ILE A 67 -10.40 12.36 -10.20
CA ILE A 67 -9.44 12.29 -9.10
C ILE A 67 -8.60 11.03 -9.26
N LYS A 68 -7.29 11.22 -9.25
CA LYS A 68 -6.29 10.15 -9.26
C LYS A 68 -5.38 10.29 -8.06
N TYR A 69 -4.92 9.15 -7.57
CA TYR A 69 -3.98 9.06 -6.46
C TYR A 69 -2.71 8.36 -6.93
N ASN A 70 -1.57 8.97 -6.66
CA ASN A 70 -0.28 8.31 -6.78
C ASN A 70 -0.04 7.53 -5.49
N LEU A 71 0.07 6.21 -5.63
CA LEU A 71 0.12 5.26 -4.53
C LEU A 71 1.48 4.59 -4.51
N LEU A 72 2.07 4.47 -3.32
CA LEU A 72 3.40 3.88 -3.12
C LEU A 72 3.30 2.65 -2.22
N TRP A 73 4.05 1.61 -2.53
CA TRP A 73 4.27 0.46 -1.64
C TRP A 73 5.66 -0.12 -1.83
N PHE A 74 6.07 -1.02 -0.94
CA PHE A 74 7.32 -1.76 -1.08
C PHE A 74 7.06 -3.16 -1.63
N ASP A 75 7.79 -3.55 -2.66
CA ASP A 75 7.82 -4.91 -3.19
C ASP A 75 9.02 -5.65 -2.61
N ASN A 76 8.76 -6.58 -1.68
CA ASN A 76 9.82 -7.35 -1.02
C ASN A 76 10.52 -8.31 -1.99
N LYS A 77 9.81 -8.84 -3.00
CA LYS A 77 10.41 -9.76 -3.97
C LYS A 77 11.53 -9.09 -4.75
N ASN A 78 11.28 -7.87 -5.20
CA ASN A 78 12.28 -7.10 -5.95
C ASN A 78 13.12 -6.17 -5.06
N SER A 79 12.78 -6.07 -3.77
CA SER A 79 13.40 -5.16 -2.79
C SER A 79 13.45 -3.70 -3.30
N LYS A 80 12.31 -3.19 -3.76
CA LYS A 80 12.18 -1.81 -4.26
C LYS A 80 10.82 -1.19 -3.92
N PHE A 81 10.78 0.13 -3.90
CA PHE A 81 9.52 0.87 -3.88
C PHE A 81 8.90 0.90 -5.28
N GLU A 82 7.60 0.68 -5.33
CA GLU A 82 6.78 0.68 -6.54
C GLU A 82 5.66 1.70 -6.39
N SER A 83 5.33 2.38 -7.49
CA SER A 83 4.28 3.40 -7.51
C SER A 83 3.27 3.18 -8.62
N LYS A 84 2.00 3.52 -8.36
CA LYS A 84 0.94 3.44 -9.37
C LYS A 84 -0.10 4.53 -9.19
N LEU A 85 -0.54 5.08 -10.32
CA LEU A 85 -1.63 6.05 -10.39
C LEU A 85 -2.96 5.30 -10.55
N LEU A 86 -3.90 5.47 -9.61
CA LEU A 86 -5.23 4.87 -9.64
C LEU A 86 -6.34 5.91 -9.46
N TYR A 87 -7.51 5.64 -10.02
CA TYR A 87 -8.71 6.41 -9.77
C TYR A 87 -9.27 6.18 -8.36
N GLU A 88 -9.94 7.20 -7.81
CA GLU A 88 -10.56 7.19 -6.48
C GLU A 88 -11.47 5.97 -6.26
N LYS A 89 -12.29 5.61 -7.25
CA LYS A 89 -13.23 4.48 -7.15
C LYS A 89 -12.58 3.13 -6.99
N PHE A 90 -11.31 2.97 -7.32
CA PHE A 90 -10.63 1.67 -7.23
C PHE A 90 -10.06 1.39 -5.84
N ILE A 91 -10.04 2.40 -4.97
CA ILE A 91 -9.37 2.32 -3.67
C ILE A 91 -10.31 2.64 -2.51
N MET A 92 -9.99 2.08 -1.36
CA MET A 92 -10.65 2.34 -0.09
C MET A 92 -9.62 2.51 1.02
N LEU A 93 -10.00 3.23 2.08
CA LEU A 93 -9.19 3.33 3.29
C LEU A 93 -9.01 1.92 3.89
N ASN A 94 -7.78 1.59 4.27
CA ASN A 94 -7.56 0.35 4.98
C ASN A 94 -8.12 0.46 6.41
N LYS A 95 -8.99 -0.47 6.79
CA LYS A 95 -9.69 -0.46 8.09
C LYS A 95 -8.78 -0.87 9.25
N ASP A 96 -7.72 -1.63 8.99
CA ASP A 96 -6.79 -2.10 10.02
C ASP A 96 -5.79 -1.02 10.47
N VAL A 97 -5.76 0.12 9.77
CA VAL A 97 -4.92 1.29 10.09
C VAL A 97 -5.21 1.81 11.49
N LYS A 98 -6.50 1.87 11.87
CA LYS A 98 -6.93 2.34 13.19
C LYS A 98 -6.44 1.46 14.36
N LYS A 99 -6.04 0.22 14.09
CA LYS A 99 -5.58 -0.73 15.10
C LYS A 99 -4.08 -0.65 15.38
N VAL A 100 -3.28 -0.08 14.47
CA VAL A 100 -1.82 -0.26 14.47
C VAL A 100 -1.03 1.06 14.57
N ASN A 101 -1.60 2.21 14.21
CA ASN A 101 -0.90 3.50 14.32
C ASN A 101 -1.86 4.67 14.65
N PRO A 102 -1.71 5.35 15.80
CA PRO A 102 -2.05 6.76 15.88
C PRO A 102 -0.97 7.52 15.08
N PHE A 103 -1.38 8.22 14.03
CA PHE A 103 -0.55 8.99 13.10
C PHE A 103 0.33 10.06 13.79
N ASN A 104 1.41 9.62 14.45
CA ASN A 104 2.35 10.52 15.12
C ASN A 104 3.54 10.76 14.20
N TYR A 105 3.28 11.37 13.04
CA TYR A 105 4.32 11.84 12.13
C TYR A 105 5.20 12.83 12.89
N LYS A 106 6.44 12.46 13.19
CA LYS A 106 7.43 13.40 13.70
C LYS A 106 8.17 14.02 12.52
N THR A 107 8.22 15.35 12.50
CA THR A 107 8.96 16.17 11.53
C THR A 107 10.47 16.09 11.71
N ASP A 108 10.95 15.53 12.82
CA ASP A 108 12.35 15.60 13.22
C ASP A 108 13.12 14.34 12.78
N TYR A 109 13.23 14.12 11.47
CA TYR A 109 14.09 13.07 10.92
C TYR A 109 15.55 13.49 11.01
N LYS A 110 16.38 12.67 11.66
CA LYS A 110 17.82 12.91 11.81
C LYS A 110 18.62 11.97 10.93
N LEU A 111 19.74 12.45 10.40
CA LEU A 111 20.68 11.63 9.67
C LEU A 111 21.13 10.43 10.51
N GLY A 112 21.11 9.23 9.91
CA GLY A 112 21.52 7.98 10.54
C GLY A 112 20.46 7.32 11.41
N CYS A 113 19.30 7.94 11.64
CA CYS A 113 18.27 7.29 12.45
C CYS A 113 17.48 6.24 11.67
N LYS A 114 16.96 5.27 12.42
CA LYS A 114 16.15 4.19 11.89
C LYS A 114 14.71 4.67 11.72
N VAL A 115 14.11 4.42 10.56
CA VAL A 115 12.70 4.75 10.28
C VAL A 115 11.98 3.54 9.72
N GLU A 116 10.67 3.47 9.97
CA GLU A 116 9.80 2.43 9.46
C GLU A 116 8.86 3.03 8.42
N PHE A 117 8.68 2.31 7.31
CA PHE A 117 7.63 2.62 6.34
C PHE A 117 6.26 2.34 6.96
N SER A 118 5.30 3.21 6.67
CA SER A 118 3.97 3.22 7.31
C SER A 118 3.19 1.92 7.18
N THR A 119 3.42 1.14 6.11
CA THR A 119 2.76 -0.15 5.91
C THR A 119 3.46 -1.32 6.60
N SER A 120 4.74 -1.20 7.00
CA SER A 120 5.58 -2.32 7.47
C SER A 120 4.91 -3.15 8.56
N LYS A 121 4.40 -2.50 9.61
CA LYS A 121 3.76 -3.21 10.74
C LYS A 121 2.52 -3.99 10.33
N ILE A 122 1.68 -3.38 9.49
CA ILE A 122 0.41 -4.00 9.08
C ILE A 122 0.70 -5.17 8.13
N GLU A 123 1.67 -5.01 7.23
CA GLU A 123 2.13 -6.07 6.34
C GLU A 123 2.71 -7.26 7.11
N LEU A 124 3.54 -7.03 8.13
CA LEU A 124 4.11 -8.08 8.99
C LEU A 124 3.06 -8.86 9.80
N LEU A 125 1.89 -8.27 10.07
CA LEU A 125 0.81 -8.92 10.81
C LEU A 125 -0.09 -9.79 9.93
N LYS A 126 0.10 -9.78 8.60
CA LYS A 126 -0.69 -10.61 7.69
C LYS A 126 -0.33 -12.07 7.88
N LYS A 127 -1.35 -12.90 8.07
CA LYS A 127 -1.19 -14.36 8.23
C LYS A 127 -2.03 -15.07 7.17
N LYS A 128 -1.55 -16.22 6.70
CA LYS A 128 -2.34 -17.17 5.90
C LYS A 128 -2.64 -18.40 6.74
N SER A 129 -3.90 -18.78 6.76
CA SER A 129 -4.32 -20.09 7.26
C SER A 129 -4.43 -21.06 6.09
N SER A 130 -3.85 -22.24 6.22
CA SER A 130 -4.03 -23.34 5.27
C SER A 130 -4.50 -24.57 6.02
N ASP A 131 -5.60 -25.16 5.55
CA ASP A 131 -6.11 -26.43 6.04
C ASP A 131 -5.74 -27.51 5.02
N SER A 132 -5.01 -28.53 5.47
CA SER A 132 -4.70 -29.70 4.65
C SER A 132 -5.19 -30.98 5.33
N ASN A 133 -5.78 -31.85 4.53
CA ASN A 133 -6.16 -33.20 4.97
C ASN A 133 -5.00 -34.12 4.61
N ILE A 134 -4.26 -34.58 5.62
CA ILE A 134 -3.22 -35.58 5.42
C ILE A 134 -3.88 -36.94 5.60
N SER A 135 -4.12 -37.65 4.51
CA SER A 135 -4.46 -39.07 4.54
C SER A 135 -3.17 -39.88 4.62
N THR A 136 -3.01 -40.64 5.70
CA THR A 136 -1.91 -41.60 5.82
C THR A 136 -2.46 -43.00 5.55
N THR A 137 -2.21 -43.53 4.36
CA THR A 137 -2.58 -44.90 4.01
C THR A 137 -1.51 -45.86 4.54
N PHE A 138 -1.78 -46.49 5.69
CA PHE A 138 -0.94 -47.58 6.19
C PHE A 138 -1.38 -48.90 5.55
N LYS A 139 -0.56 -49.49 4.68
CA LYS A 139 -0.76 -50.88 4.23
C LYS A 139 -0.45 -51.82 5.40
N LYS A 140 -1.49 -52.28 6.11
CA LYS A 140 -1.35 -53.48 6.96
C LYS A 140 -1.32 -54.71 6.06
N SER A 141 -0.37 -55.61 6.30
CA SER A 141 -0.11 -56.84 5.55
C SER A 141 -1.28 -57.85 5.52
N LYS A 142 -2.40 -57.58 6.21
CA LYS A 142 -3.64 -58.34 6.13
C LYS A 142 -4.86 -57.40 6.18
N GLY A 143 -5.38 -57.05 5.01
CA GLY A 143 -6.81 -56.95 4.74
C GLY A 143 -7.65 -55.75 5.21
N ASN A 144 -7.21 -54.87 6.13
CA ASN A 144 -8.04 -53.73 6.56
C ASN A 144 -7.31 -52.38 6.43
N TYR A 145 -7.87 -51.51 5.58
CA TYR A 145 -7.50 -50.10 5.47
C TYR A 145 -8.20 -49.30 6.59
N ASN A 146 -7.42 -48.67 7.47
CA ASN A 146 -7.94 -47.61 8.33
C ASN A 146 -7.45 -46.28 7.77
N ASP A 147 -8.35 -45.52 7.15
CA ASP A 147 -8.06 -44.13 6.76
C ASP A 147 -8.12 -43.25 8.00
N ASN A 148 -6.96 -42.99 8.60
CA ASN A 148 -6.84 -41.92 9.58
C ASN A 148 -6.64 -40.60 8.82
N ILE A 149 -7.74 -39.85 8.65
CA ILE A 149 -7.70 -38.48 8.15
C ILE A 149 -7.29 -37.57 9.31
N LYS A 150 -6.10 -37.00 9.24
CA LYS A 150 -5.64 -35.97 10.17
C LYS A 150 -5.76 -34.60 9.51
N ASN A 151 -6.62 -33.75 10.06
CA ASN A 151 -6.72 -32.36 9.64
C ASN A 151 -5.55 -31.60 10.28
N VAL A 152 -4.69 -31.01 9.46
CA VAL A 152 -3.60 -30.14 9.92
C VAL A 152 -3.89 -28.73 9.44
N SER A 153 -4.07 -27.81 10.40
CA SER A 153 -4.13 -26.38 10.13
C SER A 153 -2.76 -25.76 10.40
N SER A 154 -2.30 -24.92 9.46
CA SER A 154 -1.04 -24.18 9.59
C SER A 154 -1.29 -22.68 9.38
N VAL A 155 -0.61 -21.86 10.16
CA VAL A 155 -0.69 -20.39 10.07
C VAL A 155 0.70 -19.84 9.79
N ASN A 156 0.90 -19.30 8.58
CA ASN A 156 2.17 -18.74 8.14
C ASN A 156 2.06 -17.21 8.00
N THR A 157 3.10 -16.48 8.42
CA THR A 157 3.18 -15.04 8.21
C THR A 157 3.46 -14.73 6.74
N LEU A 158 2.78 -13.72 6.20
CA LEU A 158 2.97 -13.24 4.84
C LEU A 158 3.81 -11.96 4.87
N VAL A 159 4.92 -11.96 4.16
CA VAL A 159 5.87 -10.82 4.13
C VAL A 159 6.12 -10.32 2.70
N THR A 160 5.14 -10.46 1.81
CA THR A 160 5.28 -10.12 0.38
C THR A 160 5.53 -8.64 0.13
N PHE A 161 4.99 -7.76 0.97
CA PHE A 161 5.11 -6.30 0.83
C PHE A 161 5.63 -5.62 2.10
N ALA A 162 6.19 -6.39 3.03
CA ALA A 162 6.79 -5.85 4.24
C ALA A 162 8.09 -5.14 3.87
N CYS A 163 8.12 -3.82 4.07
CA CYS A 163 9.32 -3.02 3.89
C CYS A 163 10.30 -3.29 5.06
N PRO A 164 11.61 -3.47 4.78
CA PRO A 164 12.60 -3.59 5.83
C PRO A 164 12.72 -2.30 6.61
N ASP A 165 13.50 -2.35 7.69
CA ASP A 165 13.92 -1.15 8.38
C ASP A 165 14.79 -0.28 7.47
N LEU A 166 14.56 1.04 7.55
CA LEU A 166 15.23 2.03 6.72
C LEU A 166 16.13 2.90 7.58
N ILE A 167 17.21 3.42 6.98
CA ILE A 167 18.08 4.43 7.61
C ILE A 167 17.94 5.75 6.86
N VAL A 168 17.73 6.85 7.58
CA VAL A 168 17.67 8.19 6.99
C VAL A 168 19.06 8.64 6.57
N THR A 169 19.22 9.07 5.32
CA THR A 169 20.50 9.50 4.73
C THR A 169 20.50 10.97 4.32
N GLY A 170 19.34 11.61 4.34
CA GLY A 170 19.20 13.03 4.05
C GLY A 170 17.73 13.42 3.91
N GLY A 171 17.49 14.69 3.57
CA GLY A 171 16.17 15.19 3.26
C GLY A 171 16.28 16.44 2.39
N ARG A 172 15.28 16.67 1.53
CA ARG A 172 15.19 17.85 0.68
C ARG A 172 13.75 18.29 0.50
N SER A 173 13.55 19.54 0.12
CA SER A 173 12.25 20.03 -0.34
C SER A 173 11.85 19.30 -1.63
N ASN A 174 10.58 18.93 -1.74
CA ASN A 174 10.05 18.37 -2.97
C ASN A 174 9.98 19.43 -4.07
N GLU A 175 10.60 19.14 -5.21
CA GLU A 175 10.58 20.02 -6.38
C GLU A 175 9.22 19.98 -7.11
N LEU A 176 8.46 18.89 -6.94
CA LEU A 176 7.11 18.78 -7.47
C LEU A 176 6.18 19.69 -6.67
N LYS A 177 6.01 20.91 -7.16
CA LYS A 177 5.14 21.89 -6.54
C LYS A 177 3.68 21.48 -6.72
N SER A 178 2.92 21.61 -5.64
CA SER A 178 1.47 21.62 -5.71
C SER A 178 1.01 22.72 -6.68
N SER A 179 0.08 22.42 -7.57
CA SER A 179 -0.39 23.34 -8.61
C SER A 179 -1.86 23.66 -8.42
N HIS A 180 -2.26 24.86 -8.86
CA HIS A 180 -3.64 25.32 -8.83
C HIS A 180 -4.16 25.55 -10.26
N ASP A 181 -5.47 25.50 -10.46
CA ASP A 181 -6.12 25.92 -11.70
C ASP A 181 -6.28 27.45 -11.73
N ASP A 182 -6.77 27.98 -12.86
CA ASP A 182 -7.03 29.42 -13.04
C ASP A 182 -8.09 29.97 -12.07
N PHE A 183 -8.81 29.10 -11.37
CA PHE A 183 -9.82 29.44 -10.36
C PHE A 183 -9.29 29.26 -8.92
N GLY A 184 -8.01 28.96 -8.75
CA GLY A 184 -7.36 28.76 -7.45
C GLY A 184 -7.63 27.40 -6.77
N ASN A 185 -8.24 26.44 -7.46
CA ASN A 185 -8.45 25.08 -6.92
C ASN A 185 -7.18 24.24 -7.06
N LYS A 186 -6.88 23.40 -6.07
CA LYS A 186 -5.74 22.47 -6.11
C LYS A 186 -5.94 21.40 -7.18
N VAL A 187 -5.03 21.38 -8.17
CA VAL A 187 -4.96 20.42 -9.27
C VAL A 187 -4.00 19.30 -8.92
N LYS A 188 -2.87 19.62 -8.30
CA LYS A 188 -1.90 18.62 -7.84
C LYS A 188 -1.50 18.91 -6.42
N THR A 189 -1.47 17.87 -5.60
CA THR A 189 -1.02 17.94 -4.21
C THR A 189 0.05 16.87 -4.00
N TYR A 190 1.21 17.30 -3.52
CA TYR A 190 2.34 16.44 -3.18
C TYR A 190 2.90 16.82 -1.80
N SER A 191 3.67 15.93 -1.21
CA SER A 191 4.39 16.22 0.03
C SER A 191 5.41 17.33 -0.20
N GLU A 192 5.61 18.19 0.80
CA GLU A 192 6.59 19.27 0.74
C GLU A 192 8.02 18.80 0.99
N ILE A 193 8.19 17.68 1.72
CA ILE A 193 9.48 17.20 2.19
C ILE A 193 9.67 15.75 1.75
N LEU A 194 10.78 15.50 1.07
CA LEU A 194 11.25 14.17 0.74
C LEU A 194 12.41 13.80 1.66
N ILE A 195 12.30 12.63 2.29
CA ILE A 195 13.34 12.04 3.13
C ILE A 195 14.06 10.97 2.31
N LYS A 196 15.37 11.13 2.17
CA LYS A 196 16.22 10.13 1.54
C LYS A 196 16.50 9.03 2.55
N VAL A 197 16.21 7.79 2.15
CA VAL A 197 16.40 6.59 2.97
C VAL A 197 17.29 5.59 2.26
N MET A 198 17.97 4.74 3.02
CA MET A 198 18.70 3.59 2.51
C MET A 198 18.30 2.29 3.22
N TRP A 199 18.47 1.17 2.53
CA TRP A 199 18.36 -0.18 3.08
C TRP A 199 19.25 -1.14 2.29
N PHE A 200 19.55 -2.29 2.88
CA PHE A 200 20.30 -3.34 2.18
C PHE A 200 19.36 -4.12 1.24
N ASN A 201 19.68 -4.14 -0.05
CA ASN A 201 18.96 -4.90 -1.06
C ASN A 201 19.63 -6.28 -1.25
N PRO A 202 19.01 -7.38 -0.79
CA PRO A 202 19.62 -8.70 -0.84
C PRO A 202 19.76 -9.24 -2.27
N ASN A 203 18.88 -8.83 -3.19
CA ASN A 203 18.92 -9.28 -4.58
C ASN A 203 20.14 -8.72 -5.33
N LEU A 204 20.58 -7.52 -4.96
CA LEU A 204 21.70 -6.83 -5.59
C LEU A 204 22.98 -6.85 -4.73
N GLN A 205 22.92 -7.41 -3.52
CA GLN A 205 24.00 -7.41 -2.52
C GLN A 205 24.60 -6.02 -2.26
N LYS A 206 23.76 -4.97 -2.29
CA LYS A 206 24.20 -3.58 -2.11
C LYS A 206 23.15 -2.74 -1.40
N TYR A 207 23.57 -1.59 -0.88
CA TYR A 207 22.62 -0.61 -0.37
C TYR A 207 21.85 0.05 -1.52
N SER A 208 20.52 0.09 -1.38
CA SER A 208 19.64 0.86 -2.25
C SER A 208 19.20 2.12 -1.51
N GLU A 209 18.99 3.18 -2.28
CA GLU A 209 18.49 4.46 -1.77
C GLU A 209 17.19 4.83 -2.47
N TYR A 210 16.32 5.54 -1.77
CA TYR A 210 15.07 6.04 -2.32
C TYR A 210 14.63 7.30 -1.57
N GLU A 211 13.85 8.16 -2.22
CA GLU A 211 13.29 9.36 -1.62
C GLU A 211 11.81 9.14 -1.33
N LEU A 212 11.44 9.21 -0.05
CA LEU A 212 10.07 9.00 0.41
C LEU A 212 9.47 10.32 0.90
N PRO A 213 8.19 10.60 0.60
CA PRO A 213 7.44 11.62 1.32
C PRO A 213 7.52 11.40 2.82
N GLN A 214 7.68 12.47 3.60
CA GLN A 214 7.76 12.39 5.06
C GLN A 214 6.55 11.66 5.68
N GLU A 215 5.37 11.79 5.06
CA GLU A 215 4.10 11.20 5.50
C GLU A 215 4.06 9.68 5.31
N CYS A 216 5.03 9.12 4.58
CA CYS A 216 5.17 7.67 4.45
C CYS A 216 5.84 7.02 5.66
N LEU A 217 6.40 7.80 6.58
CA LEU A 217 7.27 7.33 7.66
C LEU A 217 6.62 7.54 9.03
N ILE A 218 6.76 6.59 9.94
CA ILE A 218 6.04 6.62 11.23
C ILE A 218 6.80 7.41 12.30
N LYS A 219 8.10 7.11 12.50
CA LYS A 219 8.98 7.86 13.41
C LYS A 219 10.44 7.48 13.23
N CYS A 220 11.31 8.41 13.58
CA CYS A 220 12.74 8.21 13.80
C CYS A 220 12.94 7.49 15.16
N ILE A 221 13.61 6.34 15.12
CA ILE A 221 13.99 5.51 16.26
C ILE A 221 15.52 5.59 16.38
N ASN A 222 15.99 6.00 17.56
CA ASN A 222 17.41 6.01 17.91
C ASN A 222 17.78 4.76 18.69
#